data_AF-A0A7V8QTT6-F1
#
_entry.id   AF-A0A7V8QTT6-F1
#
_cell.length_a   1.000
_cell.length_b   1.000
_cell.length_c   1.000
_cell.angle_alpha   90.00
_cell.angle_beta   90.00
_cell.angle_gamma   90.00
#
_symmetry.space_group_name_H-M   'P 1'
#
loop_
_entity.id
_entity.type
_entity.pdbx_description
1 polymer ?
#
loop_
_entity_poly.entity_id
_entity_poly.type
_entity_poly.pdbx_seq_one_letter_code
_entity_poly.pdbx_strand_id
1 'polypeptide(L)'
;MKISLTDNNRDKVETAFTQANGKAQANTLRAFAAYEVAKEAEQMLEARGIPKSRRKGAAAFYSPSGPARAYKYTMTTTCLRIERGAEGWHLVDVTRVGIRAGHNGGTRLIVTKPQAEIITKRALDGLIIAA
;
A
#
# COMPACT_ATOMS: atom_id res chain seq x y z
N MET A 1 1.48 9.42 11.78
CA MET A 1 1.83 10.57 10.90
C MET A 1 0.76 10.72 9.82
N LYS A 2 0.68 11.85 9.11
CA LYS A 2 -0.12 11.97 7.88
C LYS A 2 0.54 12.98 6.93
N ILE A 3 1.21 12.51 5.89
CA ILE A 3 1.99 13.34 4.95
C ILE A 3 1.42 13.14 3.55
N SER A 4 1.01 14.19 2.84
CA SER A 4 0.55 14.05 1.46
C SER A 4 1.70 13.67 0.52
N LEU A 5 1.47 12.69 -0.35
CA LEU A 5 2.45 12.20 -1.32
C LEU A 5 2.49 13.12 -2.54
N THR A 6 3.10 14.29 -2.35
CA THR A 6 3.34 15.32 -3.37
C THR A 6 4.83 15.65 -3.41
N ASP A 7 5.29 16.31 -4.47
CA ASP A 7 6.70 16.71 -4.58
C ASP A 7 7.12 17.69 -3.48
N ASN A 8 6.24 18.62 -3.09
CA ASN A 8 6.49 19.59 -2.02
C ASN A 8 6.72 18.96 -0.64
N ASN A 9 6.32 17.70 -0.45
CA ASN A 9 6.48 16.98 0.82
C ASN A 9 7.53 15.86 0.73
N ARG A 10 8.32 15.79 -0.36
CA ARG A 10 9.31 14.72 -0.58
C ARG A 10 10.28 14.57 0.59
N ASP A 11 10.81 15.68 1.12
CA ASP A 11 11.75 15.66 2.24
C ASP A 11 11.13 15.11 3.54
N LYS A 12 9.84 15.37 3.78
CA LYS A 12 9.11 14.83 4.94
C LYS A 12 8.91 13.33 4.81
N VAL A 13 8.62 12.85 3.59
CA VAL A 13 8.51 11.42 3.30
C VAL A 13 9.88 10.75 3.50
N GLU A 14 10.95 11.31 2.92
CA GLU A 14 12.33 10.81 3.09
C GLU A 14 12.73 10.72 4.57
N THR A 15 12.41 11.75 5.35
CA THR A 15 12.66 11.79 6.78
C THR A 15 11.91 10.67 7.51
N ALA A 16 10.63 10.42 7.18
CA ALA A 16 9.85 9.35 7.80
C ALA A 16 10.46 7.96 7.54
N PHE A 17 10.90 7.68 6.31
CA PHE A 17 11.58 6.42 5.98
C PHE A 17 12.95 6.30 6.66
N THR A 18 13.72 7.39 6.70
CA THR A 18 15.03 7.40 7.38
C THR A 18 14.89 7.13 8.87
N GLN A 19 13.89 7.74 9.52
CA GLN A 19 13.59 7.50 10.93
C GLN A 19 13.18 6.03 11.17
N ALA A 20 12.29 5.48 10.35
CA ALA A 20 11.85 4.09 10.49
C ALA A 20 12.99 3.08 10.26
N ASN A 21 13.86 3.33 9.28
CA ASN A 21 14.97 2.45 8.94
C ASN A 21 16.12 2.53 9.96
N GLY A 22 16.32 3.70 10.58
CA GLY A 22 17.48 3.99 11.41
C GLY A 22 18.78 3.79 10.61
N LYS A 23 19.70 3.01 11.15
CA LYS A 23 20.99 2.71 10.49
C LYS A 23 20.90 1.66 9.38
N ALA A 24 19.75 1.01 9.18
CA ALA A 24 19.62 -0.08 8.22
C ALA A 24 19.64 0.44 6.76
N GLN A 25 20.63 -0.02 5.98
CA GLN A 25 20.81 0.39 4.59
C GLN A 25 20.38 -0.67 3.57
N ALA A 26 20.36 -1.95 3.96
CA ALA A 26 19.98 -3.07 3.11
C ALA A 26 18.60 -3.62 3.49
N ASN A 27 17.89 -4.16 2.51
CA ASN A 27 16.59 -4.82 2.66
C ASN A 27 15.48 -3.91 3.25
N THR A 28 15.65 -2.59 3.24
CA THR A 28 14.67 -1.60 3.70
C THR A 28 14.09 -0.79 2.54
N LEU A 29 12.87 -0.29 2.71
CA LEU A 29 12.24 0.59 1.72
C LEU A 29 12.76 2.03 1.83
N ARG A 30 12.66 2.76 0.71
CA ARG A 30 12.94 4.19 0.60
C ARG A 30 11.67 4.96 0.22
N ALA A 31 11.70 6.28 0.35
CA ALA A 31 10.55 7.15 0.11
C ALA A 31 9.86 6.90 -1.24
N PHE A 32 10.63 6.68 -2.30
CA PHE A 32 10.13 6.40 -3.64
C PHE A 32 9.10 5.25 -3.66
N ALA A 33 9.26 4.24 -2.79
CA ALA A 33 8.30 3.13 -2.70
C ALA A 33 6.88 3.60 -2.33
N ALA A 34 6.73 4.65 -1.53
CA ALA A 34 5.40 5.17 -1.18
C ALA A 34 4.68 5.75 -2.40
N TYR A 35 5.41 6.40 -3.31
CA TYR A 35 4.85 6.97 -4.53
C TYR A 35 4.46 5.88 -5.54
N GLU A 36 5.29 4.85 -5.70
CA GLU A 36 4.96 3.70 -6.54
C GLU A 36 3.75 2.94 -6.01
N VAL A 37 3.68 2.68 -4.70
CA VAL A 37 2.51 2.02 -4.08
C VAL A 37 1.25 2.88 -4.22
N ALA A 38 1.36 4.21 -4.12
CA ALA A 38 0.22 5.10 -4.36
C ALA A 38 -0.30 5.01 -5.80
N LYS A 39 0.61 4.97 -6.79
CA LYS A 39 0.26 4.78 -8.20
C LYS A 39 -0.38 3.42 -8.44
N GLU A 40 0.21 2.35 -7.93
CA GLU A 40 -0.30 0.98 -8.03
C GLU A 40 -1.69 0.87 -7.38
N ALA A 41 -1.87 1.41 -6.17
CA ALA A 41 -3.15 1.40 -5.47
C ALA A 41 -4.24 2.19 -6.21
N GLU A 42 -3.90 3.32 -6.83
CA GLU A 42 -4.83 4.09 -7.66
C GLU A 42 -5.28 3.27 -8.88
N GLN A 43 -4.35 2.59 -9.56
CA GLN A 43 -4.65 1.68 -10.68
C GLN A 43 -5.52 0.50 -10.24
N MET A 44 -5.26 -0.07 -9.05
CA MET A 44 -6.05 -1.15 -8.48
C MET A 44 -7.51 -0.74 -8.20
N LEU A 45 -7.74 0.48 -7.71
CA LEU A 45 -9.08 1.03 -7.51
C LEU A 45 -9.80 1.26 -8.83
N GLU A 46 -9.08 1.75 -9.84
CA GLU A 46 -9.60 1.97 -11.19
C GLU A 46 -10.00 0.68 -11.89
N ALA A 47 -9.13 -0.34 -11.87
CA ALA A 47 -9.39 -1.64 -12.48
C ALA A 47 -10.61 -2.34 -11.86
N ARG A 48 -10.87 -2.08 -10.57
CA ARG A 48 -12.08 -2.56 -9.86
C ARG A 48 -13.31 -1.66 -10.07
N GLY A 49 -13.16 -0.61 -10.87
CA GLY A 49 -14.24 0.26 -11.28
C GLY A 49 -14.75 1.24 -10.25
N ILE A 50 -13.96 1.55 -9.23
CA ILE A 50 -14.32 2.57 -8.25
C ILE A 50 -14.07 3.95 -8.89
N PRO A 51 -15.11 4.78 -9.09
CA PRO A 51 -14.97 6.11 -9.66
C PRO A 51 -14.16 7.00 -8.72
N LYS A 52 -13.43 7.96 -9.28
CA LYS A 52 -12.48 8.82 -8.54
C LYS A 52 -13.13 9.51 -7.33
N SER A 53 -14.38 9.96 -7.46
CA SER A 53 -15.17 10.59 -6.39
C SER A 53 -15.48 9.65 -5.20
N ARG A 54 -15.38 8.33 -5.38
CA ARG A 54 -15.64 7.32 -4.35
C ARG A 54 -14.36 6.63 -3.84
N ARG A 55 -13.18 7.08 -4.26
CA ARG A 55 -11.88 6.50 -3.82
C ARG A 55 -11.45 6.96 -2.43
N LYS A 56 -11.94 8.11 -1.95
CA LYS A 56 -11.64 8.63 -0.60
C LYS A 56 -11.92 7.57 0.46
N GLY A 57 -11.00 7.41 1.41
CA GLY A 57 -11.07 6.45 2.49
C GLY A 57 -10.53 5.07 2.17
N ALA A 58 -10.19 4.78 0.90
CA ALA A 58 -9.39 3.59 0.59
C ALA A 58 -8.00 3.70 1.26
N ALA A 59 -7.39 2.57 1.57
CA ALA A 59 -6.02 2.52 2.05
C ALA A 59 -5.24 1.45 1.29
N ALA A 60 -3.92 1.53 1.33
CA ALA A 60 -3.06 0.48 0.83
C ALA A 60 -1.96 0.19 1.85
N PHE A 61 -1.70 -1.09 2.05
CA PHE A 61 -0.57 -1.58 2.83
C PHE A 61 0.40 -2.29 1.90
N TYR A 62 1.68 -1.97 2.00
CA TYR A 62 2.71 -2.64 1.23
C TYR A 62 3.78 -3.23 2.14
N SER A 63 4.18 -4.45 1.79
CA SER A 63 5.31 -5.16 2.38
C SER A 63 6.13 -5.82 1.28
N PRO A 64 7.48 -5.75 1.30
CA PRO A 64 8.32 -6.51 0.39
C PRO A 64 8.10 -8.02 0.53
N SER A 65 8.42 -8.77 -0.51
CA SER A 65 8.49 -10.23 -0.40
C SER A 65 9.61 -10.65 0.55
N GLY A 66 9.40 -11.76 1.24
CA GLY A 66 10.39 -12.35 2.13
C GLY A 66 11.55 -12.97 1.36
N PRO A 67 12.61 -13.35 2.08
CA PRO A 67 13.74 -14.06 1.49
C PRO A 67 13.31 -15.44 0.97
N ALA A 68 14.18 -16.06 0.16
CA ALA A 68 14.00 -17.40 -0.35
C ALA A 68 13.66 -18.40 0.78
N ARG A 69 12.83 -19.40 0.49
CA ARG A 69 12.31 -20.38 1.48
C ARG A 69 13.40 -21.11 2.28
N ALA A 70 14.60 -21.26 1.72
CA ALA A 70 15.75 -21.89 2.39
C ALA A 70 16.37 -21.02 3.48
N TYR A 71 16.07 -19.71 3.52
CA TYR A 71 16.62 -18.79 4.50
C TYR A 71 15.97 -19.00 5.87
N LYS A 72 16.78 -19.33 6.87
CA LYS A 72 16.28 -19.76 8.20
C LYS A 72 15.90 -18.60 9.12
N TYR A 73 16.35 -17.38 8.82
CA TYR A 73 16.22 -16.25 9.72
C TYR A 73 15.14 -15.27 9.27
N THR A 74 14.63 -14.50 10.22
CA THR A 74 13.77 -13.35 9.92
C THR A 74 14.62 -12.25 9.28
N MET A 75 14.22 -11.79 8.09
CA MET A 75 14.84 -10.63 7.44
C MET A 75 14.17 -9.37 7.94
N THR A 76 14.96 -8.41 8.44
CA THR A 76 14.40 -7.10 8.78
C THR A 76 14.21 -6.26 7.52
N THR A 77 13.04 -5.64 7.41
CA THR A 77 12.67 -4.76 6.31
C THR A 77 11.75 -3.64 6.80
N THR A 78 11.14 -2.90 5.88
CA THR A 78 10.25 -1.78 6.14
C THR A 78 8.95 -2.00 5.40
N CYS A 79 7.82 -1.78 6.06
CA CYS A 79 6.50 -1.75 5.46
C CYS A 79 5.95 -0.32 5.51
N LEU A 80 4.97 -0.04 4.66
CA LEU A 80 4.29 1.26 4.64
C LEU A 80 2.79 1.09 4.56
N ARG A 81 2.07 2.09 5.07
CA ARG A 81 0.63 2.24 4.88
C ARG A 81 0.33 3.64 4.37
N ILE A 82 -0.51 3.69 3.35
CA ILE A 82 -1.01 4.93 2.76
C ILE A 82 -2.54 4.96 2.80
N GLU A 83 -3.10 6.16 2.84
CA GLU A 83 -4.54 6.40 2.87
C GLU A 83 -4.93 7.39 1.77
N ARG A 84 -6.01 7.10 1.06
CA ARG A 84 -6.56 7.93 0.00
C ARG A 84 -7.43 9.03 0.61
N GLY A 85 -6.96 10.27 0.52
CA GLY A 85 -7.75 11.46 0.82
C GLY A 85 -8.72 11.80 -0.32
N ALA A 86 -9.28 13.01 -0.31
CA ALA A 86 -10.09 13.49 -1.44
C ALA A 86 -9.21 13.75 -2.68
N GLU A 87 -8.08 14.45 -2.48
CA GLU A 87 -7.24 14.93 -3.58
C GLU A 87 -6.15 13.93 -3.97
N GLY A 88 -5.47 13.32 -3.00
CA GLY A 88 -4.41 12.35 -3.25
C GLY A 88 -4.16 11.37 -2.12
N TRP A 89 -3.09 10.60 -2.26
CA TRP A 89 -2.62 9.65 -1.26
C TRP A 89 -1.77 10.31 -0.18
N HIS A 90 -1.85 9.76 1.02
CA HIS A 90 -1.10 10.23 2.18
C HIS A 90 -0.36 9.07 2.82
N LEU A 91 0.91 9.26 3.14
CA LEU A 91 1.66 8.36 4.00
C LEU A 91 1.16 8.49 5.43
N VAL A 92 0.71 7.37 6.01
CA VAL A 92 0.15 7.34 7.36
C VAL A 92 0.98 6.51 8.32
N ASP A 93 1.72 5.53 7.81
CA ASP A 93 2.64 4.71 8.59
C ASP A 93 3.84 4.23 7.78
N VAL A 94 5.00 4.17 8.43
CA VAL A 94 6.21 3.50 7.94
C VAL A 94 6.84 2.81 9.14
N THR A 95 6.92 1.49 9.07
CA THR A 95 7.31 0.69 10.22
C THR A 95 8.33 -0.37 9.81
N ARG A 96 9.39 -0.50 10.60
CA ARG A 96 10.38 -1.55 10.46
C ARG A 96 9.82 -2.86 11.02
N VAL A 97 9.87 -3.93 10.24
CA VAL A 97 9.29 -5.24 10.59
C VAL A 97 10.25 -6.38 10.26
N GLY A 98 10.02 -7.53 10.90
CA GLY A 98 10.66 -8.78 10.53
C GLY A 98 9.78 -9.59 9.58
N ILE A 99 10.29 -9.97 8.41
CA ILE A 99 9.61 -10.83 7.45
C ILE A 99 10.30 -12.20 7.39
N ARG A 100 9.50 -13.27 7.45
CA ARG A 100 9.97 -14.65 7.34
C ARG A 100 10.09 -15.09 5.88
N ALA A 101 10.86 -16.14 5.67
CA ALA A 101 11.01 -16.76 4.37
C ALA A 101 9.65 -17.22 3.80
N GLY A 102 9.45 -17.03 2.49
CA GLY A 102 8.21 -17.38 1.80
C GLY A 102 7.04 -16.41 2.01
N HIS A 103 7.24 -15.25 2.64
CA HIS A 103 6.24 -14.18 2.66
C HIS A 103 6.06 -13.60 1.25
N ASN A 104 4.83 -13.64 0.72
CA ASN A 104 4.59 -13.24 -0.68
C ASN A 104 4.67 -11.73 -0.93
N GLY A 105 4.63 -10.89 0.11
CA GLY A 105 4.71 -9.44 -0.04
C GLY A 105 3.57 -8.84 -0.88
N GLY A 106 3.82 -7.67 -1.46
CA GLY A 106 2.93 -6.99 -2.40
C GLY A 106 2.02 -5.94 -1.77
N THR A 107 1.34 -5.20 -2.64
CA THR A 107 0.38 -4.16 -2.29
C THR A 107 -0.98 -4.79 -1.99
N ARG A 108 -1.50 -4.54 -0.80
CA ARG A 108 -2.84 -4.95 -0.36
C ARG A 108 -3.72 -3.72 -0.27
N LEU A 109 -4.74 -3.69 -1.13
CA LEU A 109 -5.75 -2.65 -1.10
C LEU A 109 -6.77 -2.94 0.02
N ILE A 110 -7.07 -1.92 0.81
CA ILE A 110 -8.07 -1.92 1.87
C ILE A 110 -9.18 -0.96 1.42
N VAL A 111 -10.38 -1.49 1.27
CA VAL A 111 -11.53 -0.73 0.78
C VAL A 111 -12.59 -0.55 1.87
N THR A 112 -13.32 0.55 1.81
CA THR A 112 -14.47 0.79 2.69
C THR A 112 -15.67 -0.07 2.29
N LYS A 113 -16.65 -0.24 3.18
CA LYS A 113 -17.88 -1.00 2.87
C LYS A 113 -18.60 -0.47 1.61
N PRO A 114 -18.81 0.86 1.43
CA PRO A 114 -19.42 1.38 0.20
C PRO A 114 -18.59 1.10 -1.07
N GLN A 115 -17.26 1.03 -0.95
CA GLN A 115 -16.39 0.68 -2.08
C GLN A 115 -16.51 -0.81 -2.40
N ALA A 116 -16.56 -1.68 -1.40
CA ALA A 116 -16.79 -3.11 -1.60
C ALA A 116 -18.13 -3.37 -2.30
N GLU A 117 -19.20 -2.66 -1.92
CA GLU A 117 -20.50 -2.75 -2.60
C GLU A 117 -20.41 -2.37 -4.09
N ILE A 118 -19.65 -1.31 -4.44
CA ILE A 118 -19.39 -0.93 -5.83
C ILE A 118 -18.65 -2.05 -6.58
N ILE A 119 -17.60 -2.60 -5.96
CA ILE A 119 -16.80 -3.68 -6.55
C ILE A 119 -17.67 -4.91 -6.80
N THR A 120 -18.43 -5.35 -5.80
CA THR A 120 -19.32 -6.51 -5.91
C THR A 120 -20.37 -6.30 -6.99
N LYS A 121 -21.04 -5.14 -7.01
CA LYS A 121 -22.02 -4.82 -8.05
C LYS A 121 -21.41 -4.90 -9.44
N ARG A 122 -20.21 -4.36 -9.63
CA ARG A 122 -19.52 -4.38 -10.93
C ARG A 122 -18.98 -5.76 -11.30
N ALA A 123 -18.53 -6.55 -10.33
CA ALA A 123 -18.05 -7.90 -10.56
C ALA A 123 -19.18 -8.86 -10.96
N LEU A 124 -20.40 -8.60 -10.50
CA LEU A 124 -21.60 -9.40 -10.80
C LEU A 124 -22.38 -8.88 -12.02
N ASP A 125 -22.01 -7.73 -12.56
CA ASP A 125 -22.71 -7.12 -13.69
C ASP A 125 -22.67 -8.03 -14.92
N GLY A 126 -23.83 -8.30 -15.51
CA GLY A 126 -23.96 -9.20 -16.66
C GLY A 126 -23.90 -10.71 -16.36
N LEU A 127 -23.79 -11.13 -15.09
CA LEU A 127 -23.80 -12.54 -14.70
C LEU A 127 -25.20 -12.99 -14.27
N ILE A 128 -25.56 -14.23 -14.61
CA ILE A 128 -26.75 -14.91 -14.08
C ILE A 128 -26.27 -15.84 -12.96
N ILE A 129 -26.78 -15.64 -11.75
CA ILE A 129 -26.46 -16.47 -10.59
C ILE A 129 -27.44 -17.64 -10.56
N ALA A 130 -26.95 -18.86 -10.78
CA ALA A 130 -27.74 -20.08 -10.61
C ALA A 130 -27.94 -20.37 -9.11
N ALA A 131 -29.12 -20.88 -8.75
CA ALA A 131 -29.49 -21.25 -7.39
C ALA A 131 -28.88 -22.60 -6.97
#